data_AF-A0A957QX39-F1
#
_entry.id   AF-A0A957QX39-F1
#
_cell.length_a   1.000
_cell.length_b   1.000
_cell.length_c   1.000
_cell.angle_alpha   90.00
_cell.angle_beta   90.00
_cell.angle_gamma   90.00
#
_symmetry.space_group_name_H-M   'P 1'
#
loop_
_entity.id
_entity.type
_entity.pdbx_description
1 polymer ?
#
loop_
_entity_poly.entity_id
_entity_poly.type
_entity_poly.pdbx_seq_one_letter_code
_entity_poly.pdbx_strand_id
1 'polypeptide(L)'
;VFVRFPGTVPGSEDGGAGYGRRDELTGPLARIVERAWSITWEEMRVGGRISHLEREELTEYPPFAVREALINAVAHRDYRIKGRRIEVRMYADRLEVISPGGLPAYITVENLVEEHYSRNPRLVNGLFQWGYIEELGLGIDRMIEDMVQAGHPPPVFRAQPYSFTVVLENKRQEVVPAKWTQSTNERQKKALAFVREDGSITNSDYQRLCPNVSPETLRRDLNDLVDRGLLLKIGSKKGTHYILK
;
A
#
# COMPACT_ATOMS: atom_id res chain seq x y z
N VAL A 1 11.93 14.02 11.90
CA VAL A 1 13.13 13.91 11.02
C VAL A 1 12.72 13.03 9.87
N PHE A 2 12.98 13.47 8.65
CA PHE A 2 12.84 12.65 7.46
C PHE A 2 14.22 12.15 7.03
N VAL A 3 14.32 10.88 6.63
CA VAL A 3 15.55 10.28 6.10
C VAL A 3 15.21 9.39 4.92
N ARG A 4 15.84 9.59 3.77
CA ARG A 4 15.76 8.71 2.60
C ARG A 4 17.02 7.86 2.51
N PHE A 5 16.88 6.55 2.52
CA PHE A 5 17.95 5.57 2.33
C PHE A 5 17.88 5.00 0.92
N PRO A 6 18.96 5.03 0.11
CA PRO A 6 18.93 4.56 -1.28
C PRO A 6 18.51 3.10 -1.42
N GLY A 7 18.94 2.24 -0.47
CA GLY A 7 18.67 0.81 -0.43
C GLY A 7 17.58 0.41 0.59
N THR A 8 17.56 -0.87 0.96
CA THR A 8 16.60 -1.47 1.90
C THR A 8 17.11 -1.50 3.35
N VAL A 9 18.37 -1.12 3.57
CA VAL A 9 19.04 -1.05 4.88
C VAL A 9 19.47 0.39 5.19
N PRO A 10 19.58 0.76 6.48
CA PRO A 10 20.19 2.03 6.86
C PRO A 10 21.69 2.04 6.51
N GLY A 11 22.20 3.15 5.95
CA GLY A 11 23.62 3.31 5.65
C GLY A 11 23.97 3.12 4.17
N SER A 12 25.23 3.38 3.83
CA SER A 12 25.85 3.04 2.54
C SER A 12 26.93 2.00 2.77
N GLU A 13 27.06 1.03 1.87
CA GLU A 13 28.14 0.02 1.93
C GLU A 13 29.54 0.66 1.91
N ASP A 14 29.66 1.87 1.35
CA ASP A 14 30.94 2.57 1.12
C ASP A 14 31.36 3.58 2.22
N GLY A 15 30.74 3.56 3.41
CA GLY A 15 31.19 4.39 4.55
C GLY A 15 30.91 5.91 4.46
N GLY A 16 30.14 6.36 3.48
CA GLY A 16 29.56 7.70 3.42
C GLY A 16 28.40 7.91 4.41
N ALA A 17 27.76 9.08 4.39
CA ALA A 17 26.64 9.43 5.27
C ALA A 17 25.47 8.42 5.21
N GLY A 18 25.40 7.59 4.16
CA GLY A 18 24.54 6.43 4.10
C GLY A 18 23.05 6.71 3.93
N TYR A 19 22.67 7.96 3.68
CA TYR A 19 21.32 8.40 3.32
C TYR A 19 21.41 9.39 2.15
N GLY A 20 20.39 9.39 1.28
CA GLY A 20 20.28 10.29 0.14
C GLY A 20 19.74 11.68 0.51
N ARG A 21 18.76 11.74 1.41
CA ARG A 21 18.18 13.01 1.93
C ARG A 21 17.94 12.92 3.43
N ARG A 22 18.17 14.01 4.15
CA ARG A 22 17.84 14.13 5.58
C ARG A 22 17.35 15.53 5.89
N ASP A 23 16.15 15.60 6.47
CA ASP A 23 15.52 16.86 6.86
C ASP A 23 15.08 16.85 8.33
N GLU A 24 15.46 17.90 9.05
CA GLU A 24 14.99 18.16 10.41
C GLU A 24 13.87 19.18 10.41
N LEU A 25 12.66 18.70 10.72
CA LEU A 25 11.46 19.52 10.81
C LEU A 25 11.29 20.07 12.23
N THR A 26 11.24 21.38 12.36
CA THR A 26 10.99 22.12 13.60
C THR A 26 10.00 23.26 13.34
N GLY A 27 9.34 23.74 14.40
CA GLY A 27 8.36 24.83 14.32
C GLY A 27 6.97 24.42 14.81
N PRO A 28 5.94 25.23 14.47
CA PRO A 28 4.55 24.93 14.83
C PRO A 28 4.06 23.60 14.26
N LEU A 29 3.20 22.91 15.01
CA LEU A 29 2.74 21.55 14.69
C LEU A 29 2.13 21.45 13.27
N ALA A 30 1.24 22.38 12.91
CA ALA A 30 0.62 22.41 11.58
C ALA A 30 1.67 22.50 10.46
N ARG A 31 2.68 23.36 10.62
CA ARG A 31 3.78 23.50 9.64
C ARG A 31 4.66 22.26 9.57
N ILE A 32 4.86 21.57 10.69
CA ILE A 32 5.60 20.30 10.70
C ILE A 32 4.83 19.23 9.93
N VAL A 33 3.51 19.12 10.13
CA VAL A 33 2.66 18.17 9.41
C VAL A 33 2.68 18.45 7.90
N GLU A 34 2.46 19.71 7.50
CA GLU A 34 2.51 20.12 6.09
C GLU A 34 3.88 19.83 5.45
N ARG A 35 4.97 20.19 6.12
CA ARG A 35 6.33 19.93 5.59
C ARG A 35 6.66 18.45 5.55
N ALA A 36 6.24 17.67 6.54
CA ALA A 36 6.45 16.22 6.54
C ALA A 36 5.73 15.58 5.35
N TRP A 37 4.50 16.02 5.07
CA TRP A 37 3.76 15.60 3.88
C TRP A 37 4.50 16.00 2.60
N SER A 38 4.83 17.28 2.41
CA SER A 38 5.49 17.76 1.18
C SER A 38 6.78 17.03 0.88
N ILE A 39 7.67 16.85 1.87
CA ILE A 39 8.93 16.14 1.67
C ILE A 39 8.69 14.67 1.34
N THR A 40 7.76 14.02 2.05
CA THR A 40 7.45 12.60 1.77
C THR A 40 6.87 12.45 0.37
N TRP A 41 5.99 13.37 -0.05
CA TRP A 41 5.39 13.41 -1.38
C TRP A 41 6.42 13.60 -2.49
N GLU A 42 7.33 14.56 -2.34
CA GLU A 42 8.42 14.81 -3.29
C GLU A 42 9.32 13.58 -3.51
N GLU A 43 9.51 12.76 -2.47
CA GLU A 43 10.38 11.59 -2.51
C GLU A 43 9.66 10.32 -3.00
N MET A 44 8.33 10.30 -3.02
CA MET A 44 7.56 9.19 -3.57
C MET A 44 7.77 9.13 -5.09
N ARG A 45 8.02 7.93 -5.60
CA ARG A 45 8.02 7.70 -7.04
C ARG A 45 6.61 7.91 -7.59
N VAL A 46 6.51 8.60 -8.73
CA VAL A 46 5.27 8.75 -9.49
C VAL A 46 5.42 7.98 -10.80
N GLY A 47 4.68 6.88 -10.92
CA GLY A 47 4.53 6.14 -12.17
C GLY A 47 3.36 6.66 -12.99
N GLY A 48 3.26 6.25 -14.25
CA GLY A 48 2.06 6.43 -15.05
C GLY A 48 1.46 5.07 -15.42
N ARG A 49 0.17 4.86 -15.18
CA ARG A 49 -0.59 3.78 -15.81
C ARG A 49 -1.54 4.41 -16.82
N ILE A 50 -1.58 3.88 -18.03
CA ILE A 50 -2.57 4.30 -19.02
C ILE A 50 -3.82 3.47 -18.76
N SER A 51 -4.90 4.10 -18.30
CA SER A 51 -6.21 3.49 -18.19
C SER A 51 -7.09 4.07 -19.29
N HIS A 52 -7.58 3.19 -20.19
CA HIS A 52 -8.47 3.55 -21.30
C HIS A 52 -7.84 4.56 -22.28
N LEU A 53 -7.97 5.86 -22.01
CA LEU A 53 -7.50 6.99 -22.82
C LEU A 53 -6.75 8.06 -22.01
N GLU A 54 -6.61 7.90 -20.68
CA GLU A 54 -5.98 8.88 -19.80
C GLU A 54 -4.80 8.25 -19.05
N ARG A 55 -3.76 9.06 -18.80
CA ARG A 55 -2.63 8.67 -17.97
C ARG A 55 -3.00 8.96 -16.52
N GLU A 56 -3.23 7.91 -15.74
CA GLU A 56 -3.34 8.01 -14.30
C GLU A 56 -1.94 8.01 -13.68
N GLU A 57 -1.66 9.02 -12.86
CA GLU A 57 -0.47 9.05 -12.02
C GLU A 57 -0.64 8.08 -10.85
N LEU A 58 0.28 7.13 -10.74
CA LEU A 58 0.30 6.12 -9.70
C LEU A 58 1.48 6.39 -8.77
N THR A 59 1.18 6.99 -7.63
CA THR A 59 2.15 7.25 -6.57
C THR A 59 2.62 5.95 -5.92
N GLU A 60 3.84 5.95 -5.41
CA GLU A 60 4.48 4.78 -4.79
C GLU A 60 3.66 4.17 -3.65
N TYR A 61 2.96 5.02 -2.89
CA TYR A 61 1.99 4.66 -1.88
C TYR A 61 0.69 5.43 -2.10
N PRO A 62 -0.47 4.92 -1.63
CA PRO A 62 -1.70 5.69 -1.56
C PRO A 62 -1.49 6.99 -0.75
N PRO A 63 -1.88 8.16 -1.28
CA PRO A 63 -1.69 9.44 -0.60
C PRO A 63 -2.30 9.48 0.80
N PHE A 64 -3.50 8.92 0.96
CA PHE A 64 -4.21 8.88 2.24
C PHE A 64 -3.48 8.03 3.28
N ALA A 65 -3.00 6.83 2.91
CA ALA A 65 -2.30 5.95 3.83
C ALA A 65 -1.03 6.60 4.42
N VAL A 66 -0.27 7.32 3.58
CA VAL A 66 0.92 8.08 4.02
C VAL A 66 0.52 9.24 4.93
N ARG A 67 -0.48 10.04 4.53
CA ARG A 67 -0.99 11.17 5.32
C ARG A 67 -1.45 10.70 6.71
N GLU A 68 -2.23 9.64 6.76
CA GLU A 68 -2.76 9.08 7.99
C GLU A 68 -1.63 8.58 8.91
N ALA A 69 -0.62 7.88 8.36
CA ALA A 69 0.52 7.43 9.16
C ALA A 69 1.31 8.60 9.78
N LEU A 70 1.51 9.70 9.02
CA LEU A 70 2.18 10.91 9.50
C LEU A 70 1.37 11.62 10.58
N ILE A 71 0.06 11.77 10.38
CA ILE A 71 -0.84 12.43 11.32
C ILE A 71 -0.95 11.62 12.61
N ASN A 72 -1.13 10.31 12.52
CA ASN A 72 -1.21 9.43 13.69
C ASN A 72 0.09 9.45 14.51
N ALA A 73 1.23 9.51 13.83
CA ALA A 73 2.51 9.66 14.52
C ALA A 73 2.57 10.94 15.36
N VAL A 74 2.02 12.06 14.87
CA VAL A 74 1.96 13.35 15.58
C VAL A 74 0.88 13.35 16.66
N ALA A 75 -0.32 12.87 16.35
CA ALA A 75 -1.48 12.85 17.21
C ALA A 75 -1.27 11.96 18.44
N HIS A 76 -0.65 10.79 18.28
CA HIS A 76 -0.52 9.78 19.32
C HIS A 76 0.88 9.68 19.94
N ARG A 77 1.84 10.52 19.52
CA ARG A 77 3.17 10.62 20.13
C ARG A 77 3.10 10.77 21.65
N ASP A 78 3.97 10.06 22.37
CA ASP A 78 4.20 10.35 23.79
C ASP A 78 5.10 11.58 23.94
N TYR A 79 4.48 12.73 24.17
CA TYR A 79 5.19 14.01 24.33
C TYR A 79 6.02 14.12 25.62
N ARG A 80 5.91 13.17 26.55
CA ARG A 80 6.76 13.10 27.75
C ARG A 80 8.16 12.60 27.43
N ILE A 81 8.32 11.81 26.36
CA ILE A 81 9.62 11.30 25.90
C ILE A 81 10.39 12.44 25.22
N LYS A 82 11.32 13.04 25.97
CA LYS A 82 12.25 14.06 25.47
C LYS A 82 13.45 13.41 24.77
N GLY A 83 14.12 14.17 23.90
CA GLY A 83 15.32 13.69 23.17
C GLY A 83 15.05 12.78 21.97
N ARG A 84 13.85 12.19 21.86
CA ARG A 84 13.43 11.42 20.67
C ARG A 84 12.46 12.22 19.80
N ARG A 85 12.53 12.01 18.49
CA ARG A 85 11.67 12.68 17.49
C ARG A 85 10.85 11.62 16.77
N ILE A 86 9.78 12.04 16.09
CA ILE A 86 9.17 11.20 15.07
C ILE A 86 10.18 11.07 13.93
N GLU A 87 10.38 9.84 13.47
CA GLU A 87 11.28 9.52 12.37
C GLU A 87 10.46 8.97 11.21
N VAL A 88 10.62 9.58 10.05
CA VAL A 88 10.06 9.11 8.78
C VAL A 88 11.24 8.61 7.97
N ARG A 89 11.34 7.29 7.82
CA ARG A 89 12.45 6.62 7.13
C ARG A 89 11.92 6.00 5.85
N MET A 90 12.35 6.52 4.71
CA MET A 90 11.97 6.00 3.40
C MET A 90 13.13 5.17 2.84
N TYR A 91 12.86 3.92 2.50
CA TYR A 91 13.80 2.97 1.90
C TYR A 91 13.39 2.69 0.45
N ALA A 92 14.20 1.92 -0.26
CA ALA A 92 13.87 1.47 -1.62
C ALA A 92 12.58 0.64 -1.69
N ASP A 93 12.19 -0.06 -0.61
CA ASP A 93 11.11 -1.04 -0.57
C ASP A 93 9.95 -0.70 0.41
N ARG A 94 10.10 0.33 1.25
CA ARG A 94 9.12 0.66 2.29
C ARG A 94 9.28 2.07 2.85
N LEU A 95 8.20 2.58 3.44
CA LEU A 95 8.18 3.77 4.29
C LEU A 95 7.91 3.33 5.73
N GLU A 96 8.76 3.75 6.65
CA GLU A 96 8.58 3.53 8.10
C GLU A 96 8.32 4.87 8.80
N VAL A 97 7.21 4.96 9.53
CA VAL A 97 6.90 6.10 10.41
C VAL A 97 7.01 5.64 11.85
N ILE A 98 8.08 6.04 12.54
CA ILE A 98 8.37 5.68 13.92
C ILE A 98 8.00 6.84 14.85
N SER A 99 7.06 6.62 15.75
CA SER A 99 6.66 7.58 16.78
C SER A 99 7.14 7.17 18.18
N PRO A 100 7.67 8.09 18.99
CA PRO A 100 8.00 7.82 20.39
C PRO A 100 6.78 7.44 21.25
N GLY A 101 6.95 6.40 22.05
CA GLY A 101 5.93 5.84 22.94
C GLY A 101 5.27 4.60 22.36
N GLY A 102 4.98 3.61 23.21
CA GLY A 102 4.20 2.43 22.83
C GLY A 102 2.70 2.71 22.70
N LEU A 103 1.92 1.65 22.51
CA LEU A 103 0.46 1.74 22.51
C LEU A 103 -0.08 2.20 23.87
N PRO A 104 -1.09 3.09 23.91
CA PRO A 104 -1.64 3.59 25.15
C PRO A 104 -2.72 2.68 25.74
N ALA A 105 -2.88 2.73 27.07
CA ALA A 105 -4.00 2.12 27.79
C ALA A 105 -4.21 0.63 27.42
N TYR A 106 -5.41 0.28 26.94
CA TYR A 106 -5.82 -1.07 26.58
C TYR A 106 -5.67 -1.37 25.07
N ILE A 107 -5.06 -0.46 24.30
CA ILE A 107 -4.86 -0.66 22.87
C ILE A 107 -3.71 -1.65 22.65
N THR A 108 -3.95 -2.62 21.77
CA THR A 108 -3.00 -3.62 21.31
C THR A 108 -2.91 -3.60 19.79
N VAL A 109 -1.98 -4.36 19.21
CA VAL A 109 -1.87 -4.45 17.74
C VAL A 109 -3.09 -5.15 17.14
N GLU A 110 -3.71 -6.04 17.90
CA GLU A 110 -4.83 -6.87 17.49
C GLU A 110 -6.15 -6.08 17.47
N ASN A 111 -6.31 -5.07 18.34
CA ASN A 111 -7.57 -4.32 18.47
C ASN A 111 -7.52 -2.88 17.95
N LEU A 112 -6.37 -2.36 17.49
CA LEU A 112 -6.21 -0.95 17.12
C LEU A 112 -7.11 -0.46 15.96
N VAL A 113 -7.72 -1.39 15.21
CA VAL A 113 -8.69 -1.06 14.15
C VAL A 113 -10.07 -0.81 14.75
N GLU A 114 -10.45 -1.59 15.76
CA GLU A 114 -11.80 -1.58 16.37
C GLU A 114 -11.88 -0.65 17.58
N GLU A 115 -10.78 -0.51 18.31
CA GLU A 115 -10.69 0.22 19.57
C GLU A 115 -9.96 1.55 19.40
N HIS A 116 -10.44 2.56 20.13
CA HIS A 116 -9.91 3.92 19.99
C HIS A 116 -9.53 4.53 21.33
N TYR A 117 -8.29 4.97 21.41
CA TYR A 117 -7.81 5.75 22.55
C TYR A 117 -6.84 6.84 22.10
N SER A 118 -7.15 8.09 22.46
CA SER A 118 -6.25 9.21 22.23
C SER A 118 -5.46 9.56 23.48
N ARG A 119 -4.13 9.43 23.41
CA ARG A 119 -3.20 9.94 24.42
C ARG A 119 -3.24 11.47 24.50
N ASN A 120 -3.50 12.15 23.38
CA ASN A 120 -3.47 13.60 23.27
C ASN A 120 -4.80 14.14 22.71
N PRO A 121 -5.91 14.07 23.46
CA PRO A 121 -7.25 14.40 22.95
C PRO A 121 -7.36 15.85 22.46
N ARG A 122 -6.65 16.79 23.10
CA ARG A 122 -6.61 18.21 22.66
C ARG A 122 -5.89 18.39 21.33
N LEU A 123 -4.80 17.65 21.10
CA LEU A 123 -4.08 17.72 19.83
C LEU A 123 -4.91 17.10 18.71
N VAL A 124 -5.53 15.95 18.97
CA VAL A 124 -6.45 15.30 18.03
C VAL A 124 -7.61 16.23 17.66
N ASN A 125 -8.24 16.90 18.63
CA ASN A 125 -9.29 17.88 18.35
C ASN A 125 -8.79 19.06 17.49
N GLY A 126 -7.58 19.56 17.75
CA GLY A 126 -6.99 20.61 16.91
C GLY A 126 -6.74 20.16 15.47
N LEU A 127 -6.21 18.94 15.29
CA LEU A 127 -5.99 18.34 13.97
C LEU A 127 -7.31 18.09 13.21
N PHE A 128 -8.37 17.69 13.93
CA PHE A 128 -9.72 17.59 13.37
C PHE A 128 -10.27 18.95 12.93
N GLN A 129 -10.17 19.99 13.77
CA GLN A 129 -10.62 21.34 13.42
C GLN A 129 -9.86 21.96 12.25
N TRP A 130 -8.59 21.59 12.06
CA TRP A 130 -7.79 21.99 10.90
C TRP A 130 -8.06 21.15 9.64
N GLY A 131 -8.95 20.16 9.70
CA GLY A 131 -9.28 19.28 8.58
C GLY A 131 -8.19 18.26 8.25
N TYR A 132 -7.23 18.03 9.16
CA TYR A 132 -6.22 16.99 8.99
C TYR A 132 -6.76 15.60 9.35
N ILE A 133 -7.72 15.51 10.27
CA ILE A 133 -8.44 14.29 10.63
C ILE A 133 -9.89 14.46 10.18
N GLU A 134 -10.40 13.50 9.40
CA GLU A 134 -11.77 13.54 8.86
C GLU A 134 -12.78 12.89 9.82
N GLU A 135 -12.48 11.69 10.31
CA GLU A 135 -13.33 10.96 11.25
C GLU A 135 -12.47 10.22 12.28
N LEU A 136 -12.86 10.28 13.56
CA LEU A 136 -12.13 9.61 14.64
C LEU A 136 -12.37 8.11 14.58
N GLY A 137 -11.29 7.35 14.43
CA GLY A 137 -11.32 5.89 14.53
C GLY A 137 -11.31 5.12 13.20
N LEU A 138 -11.72 5.75 12.09
CA LEU A 138 -11.75 5.09 10.78
C LEU A 138 -10.45 5.19 9.99
N GLY A 139 -9.51 6.01 10.46
CA GLY A 139 -8.29 6.31 9.70
C GLY A 139 -7.41 5.08 9.45
N ILE A 140 -7.27 4.19 10.45
CA ILE A 140 -6.46 2.96 10.31
C ILE A 140 -7.12 1.96 9.35
N ASP A 141 -8.44 1.77 9.44
CA ASP A 141 -9.17 0.87 8.56
C ASP A 141 -9.03 1.30 7.10
N ARG A 142 -9.31 2.58 6.81
CA ARG A 142 -9.13 3.16 5.48
C ARG A 142 -7.68 3.12 4.98
N MET A 143 -6.69 3.27 5.87
CA MET A 143 -5.27 3.09 5.52
C MET A 143 -4.98 1.66 5.04
N ILE A 144 -5.55 0.65 5.72
CA ILE A 144 -5.42 -0.76 5.33
C ILE A 144 -6.10 -0.98 3.98
N GLU A 145 -7.34 -0.53 3.83
CA GLU A 145 -8.11 -0.65 2.60
C GLU A 145 -7.39 -0.03 1.40
N ASP A 146 -6.91 1.21 1.51
CA ASP A 146 -6.24 1.92 0.43
C ASP A 146 -4.95 1.21 -0.02
N MET A 147 -4.17 0.69 0.94
CA MET A 147 -2.95 -0.07 0.62
C MET A 147 -3.28 -1.35 -0.15
N VAL A 148 -4.26 -2.12 0.33
CA VAL A 148 -4.68 -3.38 -0.30
C VAL A 148 -5.29 -3.13 -1.68
N GLN A 149 -6.14 -2.12 -1.82
CA GLN A 149 -6.75 -1.77 -3.11
C GLN A 149 -5.70 -1.30 -4.14
N ALA A 150 -4.64 -0.63 -3.68
CA ALA A 150 -3.58 -0.13 -4.55
C ALA A 150 -2.53 -1.18 -4.97
N GLY A 151 -2.66 -2.45 -4.55
CA GLY A 151 -1.70 -3.48 -4.93
C GLY A 151 -0.77 -3.94 -3.80
N HIS A 152 -0.80 -3.27 -2.65
CA HIS A 152 0.21 -3.44 -1.62
C HIS A 152 -0.23 -4.41 -0.52
N PRO A 153 0.72 -5.06 0.19
CA PRO A 153 0.43 -5.68 1.47
C PRO A 153 -0.21 -4.66 2.44
N PRO A 154 -1.05 -5.12 3.38
CA PRO A 154 -1.55 -4.25 4.43
C PRO A 154 -0.39 -3.66 5.27
N PRO A 155 -0.57 -2.45 5.85
CA PRO A 155 0.41 -1.85 6.76
C PRO A 155 0.81 -2.82 7.89
N VAL A 156 2.09 -2.82 8.24
CA VAL A 156 2.58 -3.55 9.42
C VAL A 156 2.72 -2.60 10.60
N PHE A 157 2.01 -2.90 11.69
CA PHE A 157 2.08 -2.15 12.94
C PHE A 157 3.01 -2.87 13.92
N ARG A 158 4.09 -2.21 14.33
CA ARG A 158 5.05 -2.75 15.31
C ARG A 158 4.99 -1.92 16.59
N ALA A 159 4.44 -2.52 17.65
CA ALA A 159 4.43 -1.93 18.98
C ALA A 159 5.62 -2.41 19.81
N GLN A 160 6.34 -1.47 20.39
CA GLN A 160 7.38 -1.70 21.39
C GLN A 160 7.09 -0.82 22.62
N PRO A 161 7.68 -1.10 23.80
CA PRO A 161 7.38 -0.34 25.01
C PRO A 161 7.54 1.19 24.87
N TYR A 162 8.51 1.63 24.08
CA TYR A 162 8.87 3.05 23.92
C TYR A 162 8.81 3.55 22.47
N SER A 163 8.21 2.80 21.56
CA SER A 163 7.99 3.24 20.19
C SER A 163 6.89 2.46 19.50
N PHE A 164 6.18 3.14 18.62
CA PHE A 164 5.22 2.54 17.71
C PHE A 164 5.64 2.86 16.28
N THR A 165 5.66 1.85 15.42
CA THR A 165 6.09 1.98 14.02
C THR A 165 4.99 1.51 13.09
N VAL A 166 4.64 2.35 12.11
CA VAL A 166 3.82 1.98 10.95
C VAL A 166 4.76 1.74 9.78
N VAL A 167 4.64 0.59 9.11
CA VAL A 167 5.42 0.25 7.93
C VAL A 167 4.48 0.09 6.74
N LEU A 168 4.72 0.86 5.67
CA LEU A 168 4.06 0.76 4.38
C LEU A 168 5.04 0.14 3.38
N GLU A 169 4.82 -1.08 2.92
CA GLU A 169 5.66 -1.71 1.89
C GLU A 169 5.23 -1.27 0.49
N ASN A 170 6.18 -0.93 -0.38
CA ASN A 170 5.88 -0.55 -1.78
C ASN A 170 5.86 -1.75 -2.74
N LYS A 171 5.93 -2.98 -2.21
CA LYS A 171 5.77 -4.19 -3.02
C LYS A 171 4.35 -4.23 -3.55
N ARG A 172 4.17 -3.89 -4.82
CA ARG A 172 2.92 -4.16 -5.51
C ARG A 172 2.89 -5.64 -5.81
N GLN A 173 2.15 -6.40 -5.00
CA GLN A 173 1.65 -7.67 -5.47
C GLN A 173 0.69 -7.35 -6.62
N GLU A 174 0.70 -8.15 -7.68
CA GLU A 174 -0.43 -8.12 -8.60
C GLU A 174 -1.67 -8.49 -7.79
N VAL A 175 -2.38 -7.48 -7.28
CA VAL A 175 -3.65 -7.67 -6.61
C VAL A 175 -4.57 -8.21 -7.67
N VAL A 176 -4.73 -9.52 -7.61
CA VAL A 176 -5.86 -10.22 -8.15
C VAL A 176 -7.05 -9.69 -7.36
N PRO A 177 -7.97 -8.91 -7.95
CA PRO A 177 -9.11 -8.36 -7.22
C PRO A 177 -9.78 -9.43 -6.35
N ALA A 178 -10.17 -9.13 -5.11
CA ALA A 178 -10.76 -10.09 -4.18
C ALA A 178 -12.02 -10.83 -4.72
N LYS A 179 -12.64 -10.30 -5.80
CA LYS A 179 -13.66 -11.00 -6.61
C LYS A 179 -13.17 -12.29 -7.30
N TRP A 180 -11.87 -12.56 -7.31
CA TRP A 180 -11.29 -13.71 -8.01
C TRP A 180 -11.23 -14.96 -7.12
N THR A 181 -10.87 -14.83 -5.84
CA THR A 181 -10.49 -15.97 -5.00
C THR A 181 -11.65 -16.81 -4.49
N GLN A 182 -12.87 -16.27 -4.43
CA GLN A 182 -14.02 -17.04 -3.95
C GLN A 182 -14.75 -17.85 -5.03
N SER A 183 -14.45 -17.69 -6.33
CA SER A 183 -15.18 -18.42 -7.39
C SER A 183 -14.37 -18.92 -8.59
N THR A 184 -13.03 -18.86 -8.59
CA THR A 184 -12.24 -19.49 -9.67
C THR A 184 -11.91 -20.95 -9.38
N ASN A 185 -12.28 -21.84 -10.31
CA ASN A 185 -11.91 -23.26 -10.24
C ASN A 185 -10.41 -23.47 -10.55
N GLU A 186 -9.88 -24.66 -10.25
CA GLU A 186 -8.45 -24.99 -10.47
C GLU A 186 -8.00 -24.80 -11.93
N ARG A 187 -8.87 -25.00 -12.92
CA ARG A 187 -8.53 -24.76 -14.32
C ARG A 187 -8.39 -23.28 -14.61
N GLN A 188 -9.27 -22.45 -14.06
CA GLN A 188 -9.21 -21.00 -14.22
C GLN A 188 -7.95 -20.44 -13.58
N LYS A 189 -7.55 -20.95 -12.41
CA LYS A 189 -6.25 -20.59 -11.79
C LYS A 189 -5.07 -20.90 -12.71
N LYS A 190 -5.08 -22.05 -13.39
CA LYS A 190 -4.04 -22.40 -14.39
C LYS A 190 -4.00 -21.46 -15.59
N ALA A 191 -5.16 -21.06 -16.12
CA ALA A 191 -5.22 -20.09 -17.21
C ALA A 191 -4.60 -18.75 -16.79
N LEU A 192 -4.95 -18.27 -15.58
CA LEU A 192 -4.46 -17.01 -15.06
C LEU A 192 -2.95 -17.05 -14.78
N ALA A 193 -2.44 -18.15 -14.23
CA ALA A 193 -1.01 -18.35 -14.04
C ALA A 193 -0.26 -18.34 -15.38
N PHE A 194 -0.80 -18.99 -16.42
CA PHE A 194 -0.19 -19.00 -17.75
C PHE A 194 -0.14 -17.60 -18.38
N VAL A 195 -1.22 -16.82 -18.30
CA VAL A 195 -1.24 -15.45 -18.83
C VAL A 195 -0.24 -14.55 -18.09
N ARG A 196 0.02 -14.80 -16.80
CA ARG A 196 1.05 -14.08 -16.04
C ARG A 196 2.46 -14.35 -16.55
N GLU A 197 2.76 -15.60 -16.91
CA GLU A 197 4.09 -16.00 -17.36
C GLU A 197 4.32 -15.66 -18.84
N ASP A 198 3.36 -15.97 -19.71
CA ASP A 198 3.49 -15.87 -21.16
C ASP A 198 2.83 -14.63 -21.77
N GLY A 199 2.22 -13.78 -20.95
CA GLY A 199 1.59 -12.50 -21.33
C GLY A 199 0.24 -12.62 -22.04
N SER A 200 -0.08 -13.76 -22.64
CA SER A 200 -1.38 -14.03 -23.26
C SER A 200 -1.68 -15.53 -23.31
N ILE A 201 -2.96 -15.90 -23.39
CA ILE A 201 -3.39 -17.28 -23.60
C ILE A 201 -4.37 -17.37 -24.76
N THR A 202 -4.23 -18.36 -25.61
CA THR A 202 -5.26 -18.74 -26.60
C THR A 202 -6.07 -19.93 -26.10
N ASN A 203 -7.23 -20.20 -26.71
CA ASN A 203 -7.99 -21.41 -26.40
C ASN A 203 -7.19 -22.69 -26.71
N SER A 204 -6.28 -22.65 -27.67
CA SER A 204 -5.37 -23.76 -27.99
C SER A 204 -4.31 -23.97 -26.91
N ASP A 205 -3.77 -22.89 -26.35
CA ASP A 205 -2.84 -22.96 -25.21
C ASP A 205 -3.54 -23.55 -23.99
N TYR A 206 -4.78 -23.11 -23.74
CA TYR A 206 -5.53 -23.61 -22.60
C TYR A 206 -5.89 -25.10 -22.72
N GLN A 207 -6.18 -25.57 -23.93
CA GLN A 207 -6.34 -27.00 -24.22
C GLN A 207 -5.05 -27.80 -23.97
N ARG A 208 -3.87 -27.22 -24.27
CA ARG A 208 -2.58 -27.86 -23.95
C ARG A 208 -2.35 -27.96 -22.44
N LEU A 209 -2.77 -26.94 -21.67
CA LEU A 209 -2.66 -26.95 -20.20
C LEU A 209 -3.66 -27.90 -19.53
N CYS A 210 -4.80 -28.17 -20.18
CA CYS A 210 -5.89 -28.96 -19.65
C CYS A 210 -6.40 -29.97 -20.70
N PRO A 211 -5.59 -31.00 -21.05
CA PRO A 211 -5.89 -31.93 -22.15
C PRO A 211 -7.12 -32.81 -21.88
N ASN A 212 -7.52 -32.97 -20.62
CA ASN A 212 -8.64 -33.82 -20.20
C ASN A 212 -9.99 -33.09 -20.15
N VAL A 213 -10.10 -31.88 -20.72
CA VAL A 213 -11.27 -31.01 -20.61
C VAL A 213 -11.74 -30.61 -22.01
N SER A 214 -13.07 -30.58 -22.23
CA SER A 214 -13.59 -30.27 -23.57
C SER A 214 -13.26 -28.83 -24.00
N PRO A 215 -13.02 -28.59 -25.30
CA PRO A 215 -12.78 -27.25 -25.83
C PRO A 215 -13.91 -26.26 -25.54
N GLU A 216 -15.17 -26.70 -25.49
CA GLU A 216 -16.30 -25.82 -25.14
C GLU A 216 -16.24 -25.37 -23.68
N THR A 217 -15.84 -26.27 -22.78
CA THR A 217 -15.73 -25.98 -21.34
C THR A 217 -14.62 -24.97 -21.08
N LEU A 218 -13.45 -25.15 -21.70
CA LEU A 218 -12.32 -24.22 -21.57
C LEU A 218 -12.65 -22.84 -22.18
N ARG A 219 -13.41 -22.82 -23.28
CA ARG A 219 -13.91 -21.57 -23.86
C ARG A 219 -14.91 -20.85 -22.94
N ARG A 220 -15.79 -21.60 -22.25
CA ARG A 220 -16.68 -21.04 -21.23
C ARG A 220 -15.90 -20.50 -20.03
N ASP A 221 -14.89 -21.24 -19.57
CA ASP A 221 -14.01 -20.79 -18.47
C ASP A 221 -13.32 -19.46 -18.84
N LEU A 222 -12.79 -19.32 -20.07
CA LEU A 222 -12.19 -18.05 -20.55
C LEU A 222 -13.21 -16.92 -20.68
N ASN A 223 -14.42 -17.20 -21.16
CA ASN A 223 -15.48 -16.20 -21.22
C ASN A 223 -15.94 -15.75 -19.83
N ASP A 224 -16.07 -16.68 -18.87
CA ASP A 224 -16.39 -16.35 -17.47
C ASP A 224 -15.33 -15.44 -16.86
N LEU A 225 -14.04 -15.72 -17.13
CA LEU A 225 -12.94 -14.85 -16.72
C LEU A 225 -13.02 -13.46 -17.39
N VAL A 226 -13.47 -13.36 -18.64
CA VAL A 226 -13.69 -12.06 -19.31
C VAL A 226 -14.89 -11.32 -18.70
N ASP A 227 -16.01 -11.99 -18.49
CA ASP A 227 -17.25 -11.42 -17.96
C ASP A 227 -17.05 -10.91 -16.52
N ARG A 228 -16.22 -11.61 -15.74
CA ARG A 228 -15.82 -11.19 -14.40
C ARG A 228 -14.83 -10.03 -14.40
N GLY A 229 -14.27 -9.68 -15.56
CA GLY A 229 -13.27 -8.62 -15.72
C GLY A 229 -11.86 -9.05 -15.35
N LEU A 230 -11.55 -10.33 -15.45
CA LEU A 230 -10.25 -10.92 -15.11
C LEU A 230 -9.31 -10.97 -16.30
N LEU A 231 -9.88 -11.26 -17.47
CA LEU A 231 -9.20 -11.27 -18.75
C LEU A 231 -9.84 -10.25 -19.71
N LEU A 232 -9.04 -9.75 -20.64
CA LEU A 232 -9.49 -9.03 -21.82
C LEU A 232 -9.34 -9.93 -23.04
N LYS A 233 -10.41 -10.06 -23.81
CA LYS A 233 -10.40 -10.79 -25.08
C LYS A 233 -9.94 -9.86 -26.19
N ILE A 234 -8.84 -10.21 -26.85
CA ILE A 234 -8.25 -9.45 -27.95
C ILE A 234 -8.34 -10.28 -29.24
N GLY A 235 -8.78 -9.63 -30.32
CA GLY A 235 -8.86 -10.23 -31.66
C GLY A 235 -10.20 -10.90 -32.00
N SER A 236 -10.31 -11.41 -33.23
CA SER A 236 -11.50 -12.09 -33.73
C SER A 236 -11.15 -13.40 -34.46
N LYS A 237 -12.06 -14.38 -34.37
CA LYS A 237 -11.95 -15.70 -35.01
C LYS A 237 -10.62 -16.40 -34.64
N LYS A 238 -9.74 -16.66 -35.61
CA LYS A 238 -8.49 -17.43 -35.44
C LYS A 238 -7.40 -16.67 -34.67
N GLY A 239 -7.50 -15.34 -34.53
CA GLY A 239 -6.52 -14.52 -33.80
C GLY A 239 -6.93 -14.19 -32.35
N THR A 240 -7.93 -14.89 -31.80
CA THR A 240 -8.44 -14.60 -30.46
C THR A 240 -7.45 -15.07 -29.39
N HIS A 241 -6.94 -14.14 -28.60
CA HIS A 241 -6.14 -14.39 -27.41
C HIS A 241 -6.67 -13.56 -26.24
N TYR A 242 -6.32 -13.97 -25.03
CA TYR A 242 -6.78 -13.38 -23.79
C TYR A 242 -5.58 -12.90 -22.99
N ILE A 243 -5.63 -11.65 -22.52
CA ILE A 243 -4.59 -11.03 -21.68
C ILE A 243 -5.19 -10.63 -20.34
N LEU A 244 -4.36 -10.42 -19.32
CA LEU A 244 -4.83 -9.90 -18.03
C LEU A 244 -5.37 -8.48 -18.19
N LYS A 245 -6.45 -8.19 -17.47
CA LYS A 245 -7.06 -6.86 -17.43
C LYS A 245 -6.31 -5.90 -16.49
#